data_AF-A0A538J1C6-F1
#
_entry.id   AF-A0A538J1C6-F1
#
_cell.length_a   1.000
_cell.length_b   1.000
_cell.length_c   1.000
_cell.angle_alpha   90.00
_cell.angle_beta   90.00
_cell.angle_gamma   90.00
#
_symmetry.space_group_name_H-M   'P 1'
#
loop_
_entity.id
_entity.type
_entity.pdbx_description
1 polymer ?
#
loop_
_entity_poly.entity_id
_entity_poly.type
_entity_poly.pdbx_seq_one_letter_code
_entity_poly.pdbx_strand_id
1 'polypeptide(L)'
;MLDDPRVVSLWDGSRLAGKWFADRSLGGLGGPGNIVWDAYFAFAGNARWQREPSGLLAAGSDIIDNTNGLEQHFLPLLTSH
;
A
#
# COMPACT_ATOMS: atom_id res chain seq x y z
N MET A 1 4.27 14.51 8.05
CA MET A 1 4.52 14.52 6.59
C MET A 1 5.93 13.97 6.38
N LEU A 2 6.11 13.04 5.43
CA LEU A 2 7.43 12.49 5.08
C LEU A 2 8.11 13.45 4.11
N ASP A 3 9.32 13.92 4.45
CA ASP A 3 10.08 14.93 3.70
C ASP A 3 11.28 14.29 2.98
N ASP A 4 11.00 13.38 2.05
CA ASP A 4 11.99 12.71 1.20
C ASP A 4 11.63 12.93 -0.27
N PRO A 5 12.59 13.29 -1.16
CA PRO A 5 12.30 13.60 -2.56
C PRO A 5 11.73 12.42 -3.37
N ARG A 6 11.82 11.19 -2.86
CA ARG A 6 11.22 9.99 -3.46
C ARG A 6 9.76 9.81 -3.04
N VAL A 7 9.27 10.59 -2.07
CA VAL A 7 7.94 10.47 -1.50
C VAL A 7 7.05 11.58 -2.05
N VAL A 8 5.92 11.18 -2.63
CA VAL A 8 4.83 12.10 -2.98
C VAL A 8 3.75 11.97 -1.92
N SER A 9 3.53 13.03 -1.16
CA SER A 9 2.44 13.09 -0.18
C SER A 9 1.21 13.72 -0.82
N LEU A 10 0.11 12.98 -0.85
CA LEU A 10 -1.18 13.43 -1.37
C LEU A 10 -2.22 13.39 -0.25
N TRP A 11 -2.93 14.50 -0.05
CA TRP A 11 -4.06 14.54 0.85
C TRP A 11 -5.33 14.04 0.14
N ASP A 12 -6.02 13.08 0.75
CA ASP A 12 -7.27 12.52 0.22
C ASP A 12 -8.40 12.59 1.27
N GLY A 13 -8.96 13.79 1.45
CA GLY A 13 -10.07 14.01 2.38
C GLY A 13 -11.35 13.22 2.04
N SER A 14 -11.52 12.85 0.77
CA SER A 14 -12.62 12.02 0.26
C SER A 14 -12.44 10.53 0.53
N ARG A 15 -11.23 10.11 0.93
CA ARG A 15 -10.84 8.73 1.20
C ARG A 15 -11.01 7.83 -0.04
N LEU A 16 -10.82 8.39 -1.23
CA LEU A 16 -10.95 7.70 -2.52
C LEU A 16 -9.99 6.51 -2.60
N ALA A 17 -8.73 6.68 -2.24
CA ALA A 17 -7.73 5.62 -2.34
C ALA A 17 -8.07 4.45 -1.40
N GLY A 18 -8.34 4.74 -0.12
CA GLY A 18 -8.67 3.72 0.88
C GLY A 18 -9.94 2.93 0.55
N LYS A 19 -10.98 3.59 0.00
CA LYS A 19 -12.20 2.92 -0.50
C LYS A 19 -11.90 2.04 -1.70
N TRP A 20 -11.16 2.58 -2.67
CA TRP A 20 -10.83 1.85 -3.89
C TRP A 20 -10.04 0.56 -3.59
N PHE A 21 -9.07 0.62 -2.68
CA PHE A 21 -8.32 -0.57 -2.25
C PHE A 21 -9.21 -1.59 -1.53
N ALA A 22 -10.12 -1.14 -0.66
CA ALA A 22 -11.05 -2.00 0.06
C ALA A 22 -12.03 -2.72 -0.89
N ASP A 23 -12.63 -1.98 -1.83
CA ASP A 23 -13.60 -2.53 -2.78
C ASP A 23 -12.98 -3.60 -3.69
N ARG A 24 -11.67 -3.51 -3.95
CA ARG A 24 -10.90 -4.49 -4.72
C ARG A 24 -10.36 -5.63 -3.87
N SER A 25 -10.48 -5.57 -2.55
CA SER A 25 -9.82 -6.46 -1.60
C SER A 25 -8.32 -6.64 -1.94
N LEU A 26 -7.69 -5.54 -2.36
CA LEU A 26 -6.32 -5.61 -2.86
C LEU A 26 -5.39 -6.04 -1.72
N GLY A 27 -4.50 -7.00 -2.00
CA GLY A 27 -3.65 -7.58 -0.96
C GLY A 27 -4.40 -8.30 0.16
N GLY A 28 -5.68 -8.63 -0.05
CA GLY A 28 -6.55 -9.23 0.98
C GLY A 28 -6.96 -8.25 2.08
N LEU A 29 -6.79 -6.94 1.88
CA LEU A 29 -7.13 -5.91 2.87
C LEU A 29 -8.52 -5.34 2.61
N GLY A 30 -9.34 -5.29 3.65
CA GLY A 30 -10.68 -4.73 3.61
C GLY A 30 -11.66 -5.53 2.73
N GLY A 31 -12.76 -4.88 2.36
CA GLY A 31 -13.81 -5.44 1.52
C GLY A 31 -14.84 -4.38 1.10
N PRO A 32 -15.78 -4.71 0.19
CA PRO A 32 -16.72 -3.76 -0.37
C PRO A 32 -17.45 -2.91 0.67
N GLY A 33 -17.46 -1.59 0.48
CA GLY A 33 -18.11 -0.64 1.39
C GLY A 33 -17.30 -0.24 2.63
N ASN A 34 -16.09 -0.78 2.81
CA ASN A 34 -15.16 -0.38 3.86
C ASN A 34 -14.12 0.64 3.36
N ILE A 35 -13.20 1.03 4.25
CA ILE A 35 -12.05 1.87 3.93
C ILE A 35 -10.82 1.19 4.51
N VAL A 36 -9.78 0.99 3.68
CA VAL A 36 -8.46 0.58 4.17
C VAL A 36 -7.80 1.80 4.82
N TRP A 37 -7.40 1.64 6.07
CA TRP A 37 -6.64 2.61 6.86
C TRP A 37 -5.25 2.07 7.16
N ASP A 38 -4.30 2.97 7.42
CA ASP A 38 -2.99 2.66 8.00
C ASP A 38 -2.29 1.46 7.34
N ALA A 39 -2.29 1.44 6.00
CA ALA A 39 -1.79 0.33 5.21
C ALA A 39 -0.72 0.77 4.20
N TYR A 40 0.12 -0.19 3.81
CA TYR A 40 1.05 -0.06 2.70
C TYR A 40 0.71 -1.06 1.60
N PHE A 41 1.07 -0.69 0.37
CA PHE A 41 1.03 -1.56 -0.81
C PHE A 41 2.33 -1.36 -1.58
N ALA A 42 3.12 -2.42 -1.73
CA ALA A 42 4.34 -2.44 -2.53
C ALA A 42 4.07 -3.11 -3.87
N PHE A 43 4.39 -2.42 -4.96
CA PHE A 43 4.26 -2.93 -6.32
C PHE A 43 5.63 -3.03 -6.98
N ALA A 44 5.76 -3.93 -7.95
CA ALA A 44 6.95 -4.01 -8.79
C ALA A 44 7.19 -2.69 -9.55
N GLY A 45 8.45 -2.34 -9.82
CA GLY A 45 8.82 -1.08 -10.49
C GLY A 45 8.27 -0.93 -11.91
N ASN A 46 7.81 -2.01 -12.54
CA ASN A 46 7.14 -1.99 -13.85
C ASN A 46 5.60 -1.90 -13.75
N ALA A 47 5.03 -1.76 -12.55
CA ALA A 47 3.60 -1.58 -12.38
C ALA A 47 3.09 -0.34 -13.14
N ARG A 48 1.82 -0.37 -13.52
CA ARG A 48 1.15 0.68 -14.29
C ARG A 48 -0.16 1.04 -13.62
N TRP A 49 -0.43 2.33 -13.52
CA TRP A 49 -1.58 2.89 -12.77
C TRP A 49 -2.66 3.50 -13.68
N GLN A 50 -2.55 3.31 -14.99
CA GLN A 50 -3.56 3.72 -15.97
C GLN A 50 -4.81 2.79 -15.94
N ARG A 51 -4.65 1.61 -15.34
CA ARG A 51 -5.68 0.62 -15.01
C ARG A 51 -5.35 0.10 -13.60
N GLU A 52 -6.13 -0.85 -13.10
CA GLU A 52 -5.80 -1.56 -11.86
C GLU A 52 -4.35 -2.09 -11.92
N PRO A 53 -3.48 -1.70 -10.95
CA PRO A 53 -2.08 -2.06 -10.98
C PRO A 53 -1.88 -3.55 -10.73
N SER A 54 -1.12 -4.19 -11.62
CA SER A 54 -0.64 -5.56 -11.44
C SER A 54 0.71 -5.59 -10.71
N GLY A 55 1.10 -6.78 -10.23
CA GLY A 55 2.43 -6.98 -9.65
C GLY A 55 2.55 -6.42 -8.23
N LEU A 56 1.49 -6.57 -7.42
CA LEU A 56 1.56 -6.36 -5.97
C LEU A 56 2.55 -7.39 -5.39
N LEU A 57 3.58 -6.90 -4.73
CA LEU A 57 4.63 -7.69 -4.10
C LEU A 57 4.34 -7.94 -2.62
N ALA A 58 3.82 -6.93 -1.93
CA ALA A 58 3.42 -7.04 -0.53
C ALA A 58 2.36 -5.99 -0.19
N ALA A 59 1.55 -6.29 0.82
CA ALA A 59 0.63 -5.34 1.44
C ALA A 59 0.46 -5.68 2.91
N GLY A 60 0.07 -4.71 3.72
CA GLY A 60 -0.27 -4.92 5.12
C GLY A 60 -0.92 -3.68 5.72
N SER A 61 -1.77 -3.86 6.73
CA SER A 61 -2.51 -2.81 7.46
C SER A 61 -1.95 -2.55 8.86
N ASP A 62 -0.68 -2.92 9.05
CA ASP A 62 -0.06 -3.16 10.35
C ASP A 62 0.82 -1.97 10.78
N ILE A 63 0.60 -0.78 10.21
CA ILE A 63 1.52 0.36 10.38
C ILE A 63 1.47 0.95 11.81
N ILE A 64 0.37 0.78 12.55
CA ILE A 64 0.29 1.15 13.97
C ILE A 64 0.69 -0.07 14.81
N ASP A 65 1.74 0.07 15.63
CA ASP A 65 2.29 -0.91 16.58
C ASP A 65 2.93 -2.20 16.02
N ASN A 66 3.07 -2.38 14.70
CA ASN A 66 3.70 -3.57 14.11
C ASN A 66 4.75 -3.25 13.03
N THR A 67 5.73 -2.41 13.38
CA THR A 67 6.91 -2.13 12.56
C THR A 67 7.71 -3.40 12.21
N ASN A 68 7.65 -4.43 13.06
CA ASN A 68 8.33 -5.71 12.84
C ASN A 68 7.70 -6.49 11.66
N GLY A 69 6.38 -6.50 11.54
CA GLY A 69 5.68 -7.10 10.40
C GLY A 69 6.02 -6.38 9.10
N LEU A 70 6.05 -5.03 9.13
CA LEU A 70 6.51 -4.25 7.99
C LEU A 70 7.95 -4.64 7.60
N GLU A 71 8.88 -4.68 8.56
CA GLU A 71 10.27 -5.04 8.30
C GLU A 71 10.39 -6.44 7.65
N GLN A 72 9.70 -7.45 8.20
CA GLN A 72 9.73 -8.82 7.69
C GLN A 72 9.22 -8.94 6.25
N HIS A 73 8.19 -8.20 5.89
CA HIS A 73 7.60 -8.25 4.55
C HIS A 73 8.33 -7.36 3.55
N PHE A 74 8.91 -6.24 3.99
CA PHE A 74 9.48 -5.23 3.10
C PHE A 74 10.98 -5.41 2.85
N LEU A 75 11.78 -5.80 3.86
CA LEU A 75 13.23 -5.96 3.69
C LEU A 75 13.64 -6.96 2.60
N PRO A 76 13.00 -8.15 2.45
CA PRO A 76 13.35 -9.08 1.38
C PRO A 76 13.14 -8.51 -0.03
N LEU A 77 12.22 -7.55 -0.18
CA LEU A 77 11.97 -6.88 -1.45
C LEU A 77 13.06 -5.87 -1.82
N LEU A 78 13.84 -5.40 -0.85
CA LEU A 78 14.90 -4.42 -1.06
C LEU A 78 16.26 -5.04 -1.39
N THR A 79 16.46 -6.31 -1.04
CA THR A 79 17.74 -7.02 -1.19
C THR A 79 17.81 -7.92 -2.42
N SER A 80 16.71 -8.06 -3.17
CA SER A 80 16.59 -8.96 -4.33
C SER A 80 17.01 -8.30 -5.66
N HIS A 81 17.94 -7.34 -5.64
CA HIS A 81 18.47 -6.64 -6.82
C HIS A 81 19.94 -6.96 -7.08
#